data_AF-A0A6B3FPH8-F1
#
_entry.id   AF-A0A6B3FPH8-F1
#
_cell.length_a   1.000
_cell.length_b   1.000
_cell.length_c   1.000
_cell.angle_alpha   90.00
_cell.angle_beta   90.00
_cell.angle_gamma   90.00
#
_symmetry.space_group_name_H-M   'P 1'
#
loop_
_entity.id
_entity.type
_entity.pdbx_description
1 polymer ?
#
loop_
_entity_poly.entity_id
_entity_poly.type
_entity_poly.pdbx_seq_one_letter_code
_entity_poly.pdbx_strand_id
1 'polypeptide(L)'
;LSELLSAAVCGTSALTVQGTAGTTEDQLKYGWNYALLLAQGPTEQALVPSPVLTAMTRGAVARVEEVTRCLPEVQDALVSLLSERRIAVPELAGGDGAQVHAAPGFTLIATANLRDKGVSEMSAALKRRFNFETVGPIGDVDAETALVGRQSRAAV
;
A
#
# COMPACT_ATOMS: atom_id res chain seq x y z
N LEU A 1 -6.51 10.28 -7.59
CA LEU A 1 -7.51 9.26 -8.00
C LEU A 1 -7.62 8.14 -6.97
N SER A 2 -6.52 7.46 -6.64
CA SER A 2 -6.46 6.40 -5.61
C SER A 2 -7.12 6.81 -4.30
N GLU A 3 -6.84 8.02 -3.82
CA GLU A 3 -7.43 8.59 -2.61
C GLU A 3 -8.95 8.66 -2.63
N LEU A 4 -9.51 9.36 -3.62
CA LEU A 4 -10.94 9.60 -3.74
C LEU A 4 -11.69 8.28 -3.95
N LEU A 5 -11.13 7.36 -4.72
CA LEU A 5 -11.71 6.03 -4.92
C LEU A 5 -11.75 5.24 -3.61
N SER A 6 -10.65 5.24 -2.85
CA SER A 6 -10.59 4.54 -1.56
C SER A 6 -11.56 5.16 -0.55
N ALA A 7 -11.64 6.49 -0.48
CA ALA A 7 -12.60 7.18 0.37
C ALA A 7 -14.05 6.86 -0.01
N ALA A 8 -14.37 6.81 -1.31
CA ALA A 8 -15.71 6.49 -1.78
C ALA A 8 -16.11 5.03 -1.52
N VAL A 9 -15.17 4.08 -1.70
CA VAL A 9 -15.44 2.64 -1.54
C VAL A 9 -15.41 2.21 -0.08
N CYS A 10 -14.48 2.74 0.72
CA CYS A 10 -14.21 2.26 2.09
C CYS A 10 -14.61 3.27 3.18
N GLY A 11 -15.08 4.47 2.83
CA GLY A 11 -15.33 5.55 3.79
C GLY A 11 -14.06 6.16 4.39
N THR A 12 -12.88 5.77 3.91
CA THR A 12 -11.58 6.30 4.36
C THR A 12 -10.52 6.13 3.28
N SER A 13 -9.60 7.09 3.20
CA SER A 13 -8.40 7.02 2.35
C SER A 13 -7.10 6.80 3.16
N ALA A 14 -7.22 6.58 4.47
CA ALA A 14 -6.09 6.58 5.40
C ALA A 14 -5.24 5.30 5.38
N LEU A 15 -5.70 4.23 4.72
CA LEU A 15 -4.96 2.96 4.60
C LEU A 15 -3.89 3.06 3.51
N THR A 16 -2.93 3.97 3.70
CA THR A 16 -1.94 4.35 2.70
C THR A 16 -0.52 4.14 3.22
N VAL A 17 0.35 3.64 2.35
CA VAL A 17 1.81 3.60 2.53
C VAL A 17 2.44 4.51 1.47
N GLN A 18 3.27 5.45 1.90
CA GLN A 18 4.05 6.28 0.98
C GLN A 18 5.38 5.60 0.67
N GLY A 19 5.65 5.40 -0.62
CA GLY A 19 6.89 4.87 -1.13
C GLY A 19 8.01 5.90 -1.09
N THR A 20 9.11 5.53 -0.47
CA THR A 20 10.33 6.33 -0.31
C THR A 20 11.53 5.38 -0.22
N ALA A 21 12.75 5.92 -0.32
CA ALA A 21 13.97 5.13 -0.12
C ALA A 21 14.09 4.55 1.31
N GLY A 22 13.37 5.11 2.28
CA GLY A 22 13.33 4.64 3.67
C GLY A 22 12.12 3.76 4.00
N THR A 23 11.26 3.46 3.01
CA THR A 23 10.10 2.60 3.23
C THR A 23 10.57 1.18 3.49
N THR A 24 10.06 0.54 4.54
CA THR A 24 10.46 -0.81 4.93
C THR A 24 9.38 -1.85 4.64
N GLU A 25 9.76 -3.12 4.66
CA GLU A 25 8.81 -4.23 4.52
C GLU A 25 7.75 -4.22 5.63
N ASP A 26 8.10 -3.88 6.86
CA ASP A 26 7.17 -3.78 8.00
C ASP A 26 6.05 -2.77 7.76
N GLN A 27 6.34 -1.67 7.06
CA GLN A 27 5.35 -0.67 6.67
C GLN A 27 4.36 -1.19 5.62
N LEU A 28 4.71 -2.24 4.88
CA LEU A 28 3.81 -2.95 3.96
C LEU A 28 3.14 -4.17 4.59
N LYS A 29 3.78 -4.83 5.55
CA LYS A 29 3.28 -6.05 6.19
C LYS A 29 2.83 -5.79 7.61
N TYR A 30 3.72 -5.94 8.57
CA TYR A 30 3.47 -5.69 9.98
C TYR A 30 4.80 -5.38 10.65
N GLY A 31 4.74 -4.64 11.75
CA GLY A 31 5.87 -4.44 12.66
C GLY A 31 5.58 -5.04 14.03
N TRP A 32 6.44 -4.71 14.98
CA TRP A 32 6.30 -5.15 16.37
C TRP A 32 6.32 -3.99 17.35
N ASN A 33 5.47 -4.08 18.37
CA ASN A 33 5.61 -3.30 19.58
C ASN A 33 6.72 -3.96 20.42
N TYR A 34 7.93 -3.40 20.33
CA TYR A 34 9.12 -3.96 20.98
C TYR A 34 8.98 -4.08 22.50
N ALA A 35 8.21 -3.21 23.16
CA ALA A 35 8.00 -3.32 24.61
C ALA A 35 7.20 -4.58 24.96
N LEU A 36 6.12 -4.85 24.23
CA LEU A 36 5.33 -6.08 24.40
C LEU A 36 6.09 -7.31 23.93
N LEU A 37 6.82 -7.21 22.83
CA LEU A 37 7.64 -8.30 22.30
C LEU A 37 8.71 -8.74 23.29
N LEU A 38 9.41 -7.80 23.95
CA LEU A 38 10.42 -8.11 24.97
C LEU A 38 9.80 -8.65 26.26
N ALA A 39 8.60 -8.17 26.62
CA ALA A 39 7.95 -8.56 27.88
C ALA A 39 7.23 -9.91 27.80
N GLN A 40 6.63 -10.24 26.65
CA GLN A 40 5.71 -11.37 26.49
C GLN A 40 6.10 -12.33 25.36
N GLY A 41 7.15 -12.00 24.60
CA GLY A 41 7.48 -12.71 23.37
C GLY A 41 6.53 -12.36 22.22
N PRO A 42 6.64 -13.07 21.09
CA PRO A 42 5.77 -12.89 19.94
C PRO A 42 4.33 -13.28 20.29
N THR A 43 3.44 -12.29 20.25
CA THR A 43 2.01 -12.47 20.48
C THR A 43 1.23 -11.58 19.51
N GLU A 44 -0.03 -11.90 19.23
CA GLU A 44 -0.89 -11.04 18.40
C GLU A 44 -0.98 -9.61 18.96
N GLN A 45 -0.93 -9.45 20.29
CA GLN A 45 -0.95 -8.15 20.95
C GLN A 45 0.33 -7.34 20.69
N ALA A 46 1.47 -8.01 20.53
CA ALA A 46 2.71 -7.36 20.19
C ALA A 46 2.79 -6.98 18.70
N LEU A 47 1.93 -7.54 17.84
CA LEU A 47 1.93 -7.27 16.41
C LEU A 47 1.31 -5.90 16.11
N VAL A 48 2.03 -5.07 15.34
CA VAL A 48 1.58 -3.74 14.91
C VAL A 48 1.16 -3.84 13.44
N PRO A 49 -0.15 -3.77 13.13
CA PRO A 49 -0.60 -3.95 11.76
C PRO A 49 -0.24 -2.75 10.89
N SER A 50 0.30 -2.99 9.70
CA SER A 50 0.48 -1.95 8.70
C SER A 50 -0.86 -1.48 8.12
N PRO A 51 -0.89 -0.37 7.36
CA PRO A 51 -2.08 0.03 6.60
C PRO A 51 -2.57 -1.06 5.64
N VAL A 52 -1.66 -1.81 5.01
CA VAL A 52 -2.02 -2.88 4.07
C VAL A 52 -2.58 -4.09 4.81
N LEU A 53 -1.97 -4.51 5.93
CA LEU A 53 -2.52 -5.60 6.76
C LEU A 53 -3.88 -5.23 7.36
N THR A 54 -4.04 -3.97 7.76
CA THR A 54 -5.34 -3.44 8.22
C THR A 54 -6.38 -3.49 7.11
N ALA A 55 -6.03 -3.08 5.89
CA ALA A 55 -6.93 -3.18 4.74
C ALA A 55 -7.26 -4.64 4.39
N MET A 56 -6.26 -5.51 4.45
CA MET A 56 -6.38 -6.94 4.15
C MET A 56 -7.35 -7.64 5.10
N THR A 57 -7.23 -7.39 6.40
CA THR A 57 -8.13 -7.97 7.41
C THR A 57 -9.54 -7.38 7.37
N ARG A 58 -9.69 -6.12 6.98
CA ARG A 58 -11.00 -5.43 6.88
C ARG A 58 -11.71 -5.61 5.54
N GLY A 59 -11.05 -6.17 4.52
CA GLY A 59 -11.60 -6.25 3.18
C GLY A 59 -11.71 -4.88 2.50
N ALA A 60 -10.74 -4.01 2.74
CA ALA A 60 -10.73 -2.62 2.27
C ALA A 60 -9.67 -2.36 1.19
N VAL A 61 -9.68 -1.15 0.63
CA VAL A 61 -8.66 -0.69 -0.33
C VAL A 61 -7.42 -0.19 0.42
N ALA A 62 -6.28 -0.83 0.18
CA ALA A 62 -4.96 -0.33 0.56
C ALA A 62 -4.36 0.50 -0.58
N ARG A 63 -3.60 1.53 -0.22
CA ARG A 63 -2.89 2.38 -1.18
C ARG A 63 -1.38 2.28 -0.95
N VAL A 64 -0.62 2.10 -2.02
CA VAL A 64 0.84 2.21 -2.01
C VAL A 64 1.24 3.29 -3.00
N GLU A 65 1.47 4.49 -2.48
CA GLU A 65 1.79 5.65 -3.31
C GLU A 65 3.28 5.66 -3.66
N GLU A 66 3.63 6.06 -4.88
CA GLU A 66 5.03 6.13 -5.35
C GLU A 66 5.82 4.82 -5.14
N VAL A 67 5.24 3.66 -5.46
CA VAL A 67 5.84 2.34 -5.21
C VAL A 67 7.24 2.18 -5.84
N THR A 68 7.52 2.88 -6.94
CA THR A 68 8.84 2.87 -7.59
C THR A 68 9.91 3.61 -6.81
N ARG A 69 9.56 4.42 -5.80
CA ARG A 69 10.53 5.03 -4.87
C ARG A 69 10.98 4.09 -3.76
N CYS A 70 10.27 2.97 -3.55
CA CYS A 70 10.72 1.93 -2.62
C CYS A 70 11.93 1.17 -3.17
N LEU A 71 12.74 0.62 -2.27
CA LEU A 71 13.78 -0.35 -2.64
C LEU A 71 13.16 -1.60 -3.30
N PRO A 72 13.85 -2.26 -4.25
CA PRO A 72 13.30 -3.42 -4.96
C PRO A 72 12.81 -4.55 -4.04
N GLU A 73 13.54 -4.83 -2.96
CA GLU A 73 13.17 -5.85 -1.96
C GLU A 73 11.84 -5.55 -1.26
N VAL A 74 11.57 -4.26 -0.98
CA VAL A 74 10.33 -3.79 -0.38
C VAL A 74 9.18 -3.88 -1.39
N GLN A 75 9.45 -3.59 -2.67
CA GLN A 75 8.46 -3.79 -3.73
C GLN A 75 8.09 -5.28 -3.89
N ASP A 76 9.08 -6.17 -3.83
CA ASP A 76 8.87 -7.62 -3.99
C ASP A 76 8.05 -8.23 -2.83
N ALA A 77 8.02 -7.59 -1.65
CA ALA A 77 7.11 -7.97 -0.57
C ALA A 77 5.62 -7.94 -0.98
N LEU A 78 5.26 -7.14 -2.00
CA LEU A 78 3.91 -7.10 -2.56
C LEU A 78 3.59 -8.32 -3.44
N VAL A 79 4.59 -9.03 -3.96
CA VAL A 79 4.36 -10.15 -4.89
C VAL A 79 3.59 -11.28 -4.21
N SER A 80 4.03 -11.71 -3.02
CA SER A 80 3.34 -12.75 -2.26
C SER A 80 1.97 -12.28 -1.77
N LEU A 81 1.87 -11.02 -1.34
CA LEU A 81 0.63 -10.41 -0.89
C LEU A 81 -0.45 -10.39 -1.98
N LEU A 82 -0.09 -9.97 -3.21
CA LEU A 82 -1.00 -9.91 -4.34
C LEU A 82 -1.30 -11.29 -4.94
N SER A 83 -0.38 -12.24 -4.82
CA SER A 83 -0.53 -13.60 -5.38
C SER A 83 -1.34 -14.51 -4.46
N GLU A 84 -0.95 -14.58 -3.19
CA GLU A 84 -1.49 -15.54 -2.22
C GLU A 84 -2.62 -14.94 -1.38
N ARG A 85 -2.77 -13.60 -1.40
CA ARG A 85 -3.76 -12.87 -0.58
C ARG A 85 -3.67 -13.27 0.90
N ARG A 86 -2.45 -13.48 1.38
CA ARG A 86 -2.14 -13.76 2.78
C ARG A 86 -0.79 -13.18 3.16
N ILE A 87 -0.62 -12.93 4.44
CA ILE A 87 0.67 -12.61 5.05
C ILE A 87 0.99 -13.70 6.07
N ALA A 88 2.16 -14.31 5.94
CA ALA A 88 2.69 -15.22 6.94
C ALA A 88 3.24 -14.40 8.12
N VAL A 89 2.96 -14.86 9.34
CA VAL A 89 3.55 -14.34 10.58
C VAL A 89 4.28 -15.50 11.28
N PRO A 90 5.48 -15.88 10.82
CA PRO A 90 6.17 -17.07 11.31
C PRO A 90 6.45 -17.02 12.82
N GLU A 91 6.59 -15.83 13.40
CA GLU A 91 6.84 -15.65 14.83
C GLU A 91 5.64 -16.08 15.69
N LEU A 92 4.44 -16.17 15.12
CA LEU A 92 3.23 -16.67 15.77
C LEU A 92 2.95 -18.15 15.42
N ALA A 93 3.93 -18.87 14.88
CA ALA A 93 3.78 -20.28 14.54
C ALA A 93 3.30 -21.12 15.73
N GLY A 94 2.28 -21.94 15.50
CA GLY A 94 1.67 -22.80 16.53
C GLY A 94 0.35 -22.27 17.11
N GLY A 95 -0.06 -21.05 16.77
CA GLY A 95 -1.40 -20.50 17.05
C GLY A 95 -2.17 -20.10 15.78
N ASP A 96 -3.39 -19.60 15.95
CA ASP A 96 -4.28 -19.21 14.85
C ASP A 96 -3.74 -18.00 14.03
N GLY A 97 -2.84 -17.20 14.62
CA GLY A 97 -2.26 -15.99 14.01
C GLY A 97 -1.07 -16.21 13.06
N ALA A 98 -0.65 -17.44 12.81
CA ALA A 98 0.53 -17.73 11.97
C ALA A 98 0.37 -17.34 10.49
N GLN A 99 -0.88 -17.18 10.03
CA GLN A 99 -1.23 -16.77 8.68
C GLN A 99 -2.43 -15.82 8.73
N VAL A 100 -2.29 -14.62 8.16
CA VAL A 100 -3.40 -13.69 8.02
C VAL A 100 -3.90 -13.70 6.60
N HIS A 101 -5.16 -14.05 6.39
CA HIS A 101 -5.80 -14.09 5.08
C HIS A 101 -6.55 -12.79 4.77
N ALA A 102 -6.60 -12.43 3.49
CA ALA A 102 -7.40 -11.32 3.02
C ALA A 102 -8.90 -11.61 3.17
N ALA A 103 -9.61 -10.71 3.84
CA ALA A 103 -11.06 -10.69 3.84
C ALA A 103 -11.59 -10.29 2.44
N PRO A 104 -12.80 -10.75 2.06
CA PRO A 104 -13.43 -10.31 0.83
C PRO A 104 -13.49 -8.78 0.72
N GLY A 105 -13.16 -8.24 -0.46
CA GLY A 105 -13.10 -6.80 -0.71
C GLY A 105 -11.68 -6.21 -0.67
N PHE A 106 -10.70 -6.93 -0.10
CA PHE A 106 -9.32 -6.45 -0.09
C PHE A 106 -8.79 -6.18 -1.50
N THR A 107 -8.32 -4.97 -1.72
CA THR A 107 -7.78 -4.49 -3.00
C THR A 107 -6.59 -3.57 -2.74
N LEU A 108 -5.60 -3.59 -3.62
CA LEU A 108 -4.45 -2.69 -3.53
C LEU A 108 -4.38 -1.79 -4.77
N ILE A 109 -4.24 -0.49 -4.55
CA ILE A 109 -3.99 0.50 -5.59
C ILE A 109 -2.59 1.05 -5.39
N ALA A 110 -1.72 0.89 -6.38
CA ALA A 110 -0.39 1.45 -6.35
C ALA A 110 -0.25 2.59 -7.37
N THR A 111 0.49 3.64 -7.01
CA THR A 111 0.92 4.67 -7.96
C THR A 111 2.40 4.54 -8.22
N ALA A 112 2.79 4.73 -9.48
CA ALA A 112 4.18 4.62 -9.92
C ALA A 112 4.45 5.73 -10.92
N ASN A 113 5.57 6.44 -10.74
CA ASN A 113 6.12 7.25 -11.80
C ASN A 113 7.25 6.47 -12.46
N LEU A 114 7.02 6.04 -13.71
CA LEU A 114 7.95 5.22 -14.48
C LEU A 114 9.01 6.04 -15.22
N ARG A 115 8.92 7.38 -15.19
CA ARG A 115 9.82 8.27 -15.96
C ARG A 115 10.80 9.07 -15.09
N ASP A 116 10.65 9.01 -13.77
CA ASP A 116 11.50 9.78 -12.85
C ASP A 116 12.92 9.18 -12.74
N LYS A 117 13.91 10.06 -12.56
CA LYS A 117 15.29 9.64 -12.25
C LYS A 117 15.38 9.30 -10.77
N GLY A 118 16.10 8.23 -10.43
CA GLY A 118 16.30 7.79 -9.04
C GLY A 118 15.18 6.91 -8.47
N VAL A 119 14.35 6.33 -9.34
CA VAL A 119 13.36 5.32 -8.97
C VAL A 119 13.87 3.91 -9.29
N SER A 120 13.43 2.93 -8.51
CA SER A 120 13.71 1.53 -8.71
C SER A 120 12.73 0.93 -9.73
N GLU A 121 13.26 0.19 -10.72
CA GLU A 121 12.41 -0.52 -11.67
C GLU A 121 11.64 -1.65 -10.99
N MET A 122 10.33 -1.73 -11.26
CA MET A 122 9.51 -2.86 -10.81
C MET A 122 9.92 -4.15 -11.53
N SER A 123 10.06 -5.22 -10.75
CA SER A 123 10.34 -6.57 -11.26
C SER A 123 9.24 -7.05 -12.21
N ALA A 124 9.59 -7.92 -13.17
CA ALA A 124 8.61 -8.50 -14.10
C ALA A 124 7.54 -9.33 -13.36
N ALA A 125 7.90 -9.95 -12.23
CA ALA A 125 6.98 -10.68 -11.37
C ALA A 125 5.92 -9.74 -10.79
N LEU A 126 6.35 -8.60 -10.23
CA LEU A 126 5.44 -7.61 -9.66
C LEU A 126 4.54 -6.98 -10.72
N LYS A 127 5.11 -6.60 -11.88
CA LYS A 127 4.32 -6.04 -13.00
C LYS A 127 3.17 -6.97 -13.39
N ARG A 128 3.39 -8.28 -13.46
CA ARG A 128 2.35 -9.27 -13.81
C ARG A 128 1.24 -9.45 -12.76
N ARG A 129 1.34 -8.82 -11.59
CA ARG A 129 0.31 -8.84 -10.53
C ARG A 129 -0.53 -7.58 -10.48
N PHE A 130 -0.19 -6.58 -11.28
CA PHE A 130 -0.96 -5.35 -11.42
C PHE A 130 -1.68 -5.26 -12.76
N ASN A 131 -2.85 -4.64 -12.73
CA ASN A 131 -3.44 -4.03 -13.90
C ASN A 131 -2.94 -2.59 -13.98
N PHE A 132 -2.43 -2.17 -15.14
CA PHE A 132 -1.86 -0.84 -15.33
C PHE A 132 -2.85 0.09 -15.99
N GLU A 133 -3.06 1.24 -15.37
CA GLU A 133 -3.81 2.36 -15.95
C GLU A 133 -2.88 3.58 -16.03
N THR A 134 -2.82 4.20 -17.20
CA THR A 134 -1.97 5.38 -17.43
C THR A 134 -2.82 6.63 -17.42
N VAL A 135 -2.58 7.53 -16.47
CA VAL A 135 -3.22 8.84 -16.43
C VAL A 135 -2.40 9.81 -17.27
N GLY A 136 -2.94 10.22 -18.41
CA GLY A 136 -2.31 11.22 -19.28
C GLY A 136 -2.43 12.65 -18.73
N PRO A 137 -1.57 13.57 -19.20
CA PRO A 137 -1.74 15.00 -18.92
C PRO A 137 -3.02 15.53 -19.58
N ILE A 138 -3.53 16.64 -19.07
CA ILE A 138 -4.65 17.35 -19.69
C ILE A 138 -4.14 18.01 -20.97
N GLY A 139 -4.64 17.57 -22.12
CA GLY A 139 -4.16 18.06 -23.43
C GLY A 139 -4.68 19.45 -23.82
N ASP A 140 -5.71 19.94 -23.14
CA ASP A 140 -6.32 21.26 -23.39
C ASP A 140 -5.95 22.25 -22.27
N VAL A 141 -5.26 23.32 -22.66
CA VAL A 141 -4.78 24.37 -21.76
C VAL A 141 -5.93 25.10 -21.06
N ASP A 142 -7.06 25.30 -21.74
CA ASP A 142 -8.22 25.97 -21.13
C ASP A 142 -8.85 25.05 -20.07
N ALA A 143 -8.97 23.75 -20.36
CA ALA A 143 -9.45 22.76 -19.40
C ALA A 143 -8.50 22.62 -18.19
N GLU A 144 -7.18 22.64 -18.41
CA GLU A 144 -6.17 22.61 -17.35
C GLU A 144 -6.26 23.87 -16.48
N THR A 145 -6.31 25.05 -17.09
CA THR A 145 -6.45 26.34 -16.39
C THR A 145 -7.74 26.40 -15.59
N ALA A 146 -8.85 25.93 -16.16
CA ALA A 146 -10.13 25.85 -15.47
C ALA A 146 -10.08 24.88 -14.29
N LEU A 147 -9.41 23.73 -14.43
CA LEU A 147 -9.21 22.79 -13.32
C LEU A 147 -8.39 23.43 -12.20
N VAL A 148 -7.22 24.00 -12.51
CA VAL A 148 -6.35 24.68 -11.54
C VAL A 148 -7.14 25.77 -10.84
N GLY A 149 -7.85 26.62 -11.58
CA GLY A 149 -8.68 27.68 -11.01
C GLY A 149 -9.78 27.16 -10.07
N ARG A 150 -10.44 26.04 -10.40
CA ARG A 150 -11.42 25.42 -9.49
C ARG A 150 -10.76 24.88 -8.22
N GLN A 151 -9.65 24.16 -8.33
CA GLN A 151 -8.97 23.56 -7.18
C GLN A 151 -8.37 24.62 -6.24
N SER A 152 -7.76 25.67 -6.79
CA SER A 152 -7.21 26.77 -5.97
C SER A 152 -8.28 27.50 -5.16
N ARG A 153 -9.52 27.62 -5.68
CA ARG A 153 -10.62 28.24 -4.93
C ARG A 153 -11.22 27.34 -3.85
N ALA A 154 -11.15 26.02 -4.02
CA ALA A 154 -11.66 25.06 -3.04
C ALA A 154 -10.67 24.84 -1.87
N ALA A 155 -9.40 25.21 -2.04
CA ALA A 155 -8.36 25.10 -1.03
C ALA A 155 -8.27 26.31 -0.07
N VAL A 156 -9.11 27.34 -0.29
CA VAL A 156 -9.26 28.54 0.56
C VAL A 156 -10.59 28.46 1.29
#